data_AF-A0A2A8ZSH4-F1
#
_entry.id   AF-A0A2A8ZSH4-F1
#
_cell.length_a   1.000
_cell.length_b   1.000
_cell.length_c   1.000
_cell.angle_alpha   90.00
_cell.angle_beta   90.00
_cell.angle_gamma   90.00
#
_symmetry.space_group_name_H-M   'P 1'
#
loop_
_entity.id
_entity.type
_entity.pdbx_description
1 polymer ?
#
loop_
_entity_poly.entity_id
_entity_poly.type
_entity_poly.pdbx_seq_one_letter_code
_entity_poly.pdbx_strand_id
1 'polypeptide(L)'
;MKKSWFVSLFFVTMLTGCFVKDVNLYPISQEVMATVTKSPPFPISYPTKLPFEVDSMTMTIVDENAKRVSIVYSSKEDQKLIVEITKREGVLPQKSSQEINAFDKTRQAFDQTKNEVYHIDWTEKNLHYQIHSPSNEKKKQLTKKELSAVQKSFSAK
;
A
#
# COMPACT_ATOMS: atom_id res chain seq x y z
N MET A 1 3.53 62.70 -5.59
CA MET A 1 3.26 61.66 -4.56
C MET A 1 2.00 60.91 -5.00
N LYS A 2 2.08 59.90 -5.88
CA LYS A 2 2.16 58.45 -5.59
C LYS A 2 1.35 58.00 -4.36
N LYS A 3 0.22 57.33 -4.60
CA LYS A 3 -0.29 56.12 -3.91
C LYS A 3 -1.80 56.07 -4.03
N SER A 4 -2.34 55.19 -4.87
CA SER A 4 -3.46 54.29 -4.52
C SER A 4 -3.89 53.51 -5.76
N TRP A 5 -3.11 52.50 -6.12
CA TRP A 5 -3.56 51.47 -7.08
C TRP A 5 -2.90 50.15 -6.71
N PHE A 6 -3.13 49.68 -5.48
CA PHE A 6 -2.50 48.44 -5.00
C PHE A 6 -3.33 47.70 -3.94
N VAL A 7 -4.66 47.71 -4.07
CA VAL A 7 -5.52 46.98 -3.11
C VAL A 7 -6.31 45.83 -3.75
N SER A 8 -6.33 45.68 -5.09
CA SER A 8 -7.23 44.71 -5.72
C SER A 8 -6.58 43.41 -6.22
N LEU A 9 -5.34 43.07 -5.84
CA LEU A 9 -4.64 41.90 -6.39
C LEU A 9 -4.01 40.96 -5.36
N PHE A 10 -4.36 41.09 -4.07
CA PHE A 10 -3.89 40.18 -3.02
C PHE A 10 -4.90 39.13 -2.56
N PHE A 11 -6.15 39.17 -3.06
CA PHE A 11 -7.20 38.24 -2.62
C PHE A 11 -7.52 37.09 -3.58
N VAL A 12 -6.86 37.02 -4.75
CA VAL A 12 -7.13 35.93 -5.72
C VAL A 12 -6.16 34.75 -5.58
N THR A 13 -5.05 34.90 -4.85
CA THR A 13 -4.04 33.83 -4.71
C THR A 13 -4.24 32.92 -3.49
N MET A 14 -5.22 33.20 -2.61
CA MET A 14 -5.51 32.40 -1.42
C MET A 14 -6.63 31.37 -1.61
N LEU A 15 -7.12 31.17 -2.84
CA LEU A 15 -8.18 30.20 -3.17
C LEU A 15 -7.71 29.01 -4.00
N THR A 16 -6.41 28.88 -4.27
CA THR A 16 -5.84 27.56 -4.58
C THR A 16 -5.61 26.81 -3.27
N GLY A 17 -6.71 26.53 -2.56
CA GLY A 17 -6.70 25.46 -1.58
C GLY A 17 -6.18 24.23 -2.31
N CYS A 18 -5.10 23.64 -1.80
CA CYS A 18 -4.68 22.32 -2.22
C CYS A 18 -5.88 21.40 -2.00
N PHE A 19 -6.70 21.19 -3.03
CA PHE A 19 -7.65 20.10 -3.06
C PHE A 19 -6.79 18.83 -3.01
N VAL A 20 -6.55 18.35 -1.80
CA VAL A 20 -6.00 17.03 -1.56
C VAL A 20 -7.03 16.11 -2.17
N LYS A 21 -6.80 15.66 -3.40
CA LYS A 21 -7.69 14.74 -4.10
C LYS A 21 -7.80 13.48 -3.25
N ASP A 22 -8.87 13.35 -2.47
CA ASP A 22 -9.01 12.22 -1.56
C ASP A 22 -8.94 10.93 -2.36
N VAL A 23 -8.20 9.95 -1.82
CA VAL A 23 -8.14 8.63 -2.43
C VAL A 23 -9.48 7.96 -2.14
N ASN A 24 -10.22 7.61 -3.19
CA ASN A 24 -11.43 6.81 -3.02
C ASN A 24 -11.04 5.42 -2.53
N LEU A 25 -11.52 5.05 -1.35
CA LEU A 25 -11.24 3.77 -0.72
C LEU A 25 -12.54 2.99 -0.51
N TYR A 26 -12.55 1.74 -0.96
CA TYR A 26 -13.66 0.80 -0.83
C TYR A 26 -13.38 -0.17 0.33
N PRO A 27 -14.36 -0.46 1.19
CA PRO A 27 -14.20 -1.47 2.23
C PRO A 27 -14.04 -2.86 1.61
N ILE A 28 -13.25 -3.72 2.24
CA ILE A 28 -13.17 -5.14 1.86
C ILE A 28 -14.36 -5.86 2.49
N SER A 29 -15.15 -6.59 1.69
CA SER A 29 -16.32 -7.31 2.18
C SER A 29 -15.92 -8.49 3.07
N GLN A 30 -16.77 -8.82 4.04
CA GLN A 30 -16.55 -9.98 4.90
C GLN A 30 -16.56 -11.30 4.13
N GLU A 31 -17.36 -11.38 3.07
CA GLU A 31 -17.42 -12.55 2.17
C GLU A 31 -16.06 -12.81 1.52
N VAL A 32 -15.39 -11.76 1.02
CA VAL A 32 -14.02 -11.85 0.47
C VAL A 32 -13.01 -12.23 1.55
N MET A 33 -13.14 -11.69 2.76
CA MET A 33 -12.26 -12.09 3.87
C MET A 33 -12.47 -13.56 4.26
N ALA A 34 -13.67 -14.10 4.08
CA ALA A 34 -14.01 -15.49 4.37
C ALA A 34 -13.52 -16.47 3.29
N THR A 35 -13.16 -16.03 2.08
CA THR A 35 -12.59 -16.91 1.04
C THR A 35 -11.15 -17.35 1.33
N VAL A 36 -10.54 -16.80 2.37
CA VAL A 36 -9.18 -17.17 2.79
C VAL A 36 -9.20 -18.57 3.40
N THR A 37 -8.79 -19.57 2.61
CA THR A 37 -8.85 -20.99 2.99
C THR A 37 -7.79 -21.44 4.01
N LYS A 38 -6.77 -20.63 4.24
CA LYS A 38 -5.67 -20.94 5.16
C LYS A 38 -5.62 -19.92 6.29
N SER A 39 -5.48 -20.37 7.53
CA SER A 39 -5.15 -19.48 8.64
C SER A 39 -3.69 -19.04 8.55
N PRO A 40 -3.36 -17.77 8.86
CA PRO A 40 -1.97 -17.33 8.84
C PRO A 40 -1.16 -18.03 9.95
N PRO A 41 0.11 -18.37 9.71
CA PRO A 41 0.96 -19.08 10.67
C PRO A 41 1.40 -18.21 11.88
N PHE A 42 1.08 -16.92 11.86
CA PHE A 42 1.32 -15.96 12.93
C PHE A 42 0.27 -14.84 12.85
N PRO A 43 0.00 -14.10 13.95
CA PRO A 43 -1.03 -13.07 13.95
C PRO A 43 -0.63 -11.90 13.05
N ILE A 44 -1.45 -11.63 12.02
CA ILE A 44 -1.23 -10.54 11.06
C ILE A 44 -2.41 -9.57 11.05
N SER A 45 -2.10 -8.30 10.77
CA SER A 45 -3.08 -7.28 10.39
C SER A 45 -3.39 -7.35 8.89
N TYR A 46 -4.62 -7.01 8.52
CA TYR A 46 -5.11 -6.90 7.13
C TYR A 46 -5.54 -5.45 6.85
N PRO A 47 -5.47 -4.97 5.59
CA PRO A 47 -6.06 -3.69 5.23
C PRO A 47 -7.59 -3.78 5.34
N THR A 48 -8.25 -2.73 5.84
CA THR A 48 -9.71 -2.69 5.88
C THR A 48 -10.32 -2.06 4.63
N LYS A 49 -9.53 -1.30 3.86
CA LYS A 49 -10.01 -0.60 2.66
C LYS A 49 -8.94 -0.55 1.56
N LEU A 50 -9.35 -0.66 0.30
CA LEU A 50 -8.47 -0.60 -0.87
C LEU A 50 -8.95 0.44 -1.90
N PRO A 51 -8.08 0.94 -2.80
CA PRO A 51 -8.45 1.92 -3.84
C PRO A 51 -9.25 1.31 -5.02
N PHE A 52 -9.73 0.08 -4.86
CA PHE A 52 -10.58 -0.64 -5.80
C PHE A 52 -11.47 -1.63 -5.04
N GLU A 53 -12.59 -2.03 -5.64
CA GLU A 53 -13.47 -3.07 -5.10
C GLU A 53 -12.81 -4.44 -5.22
N VAL A 54 -12.68 -5.15 -4.10
CA VAL A 54 -12.07 -6.48 -4.07
C VAL A 54 -13.11 -7.53 -4.42
N ASP A 55 -12.75 -8.40 -5.35
CA ASP A 55 -13.55 -9.55 -5.76
C ASP A 55 -13.04 -10.84 -5.12
N SER A 56 -11.71 -10.98 -4.98
CA SER A 56 -11.11 -12.16 -4.37
C SER A 56 -9.86 -11.83 -3.58
N MET A 57 -9.60 -12.68 -2.57
CA MET A 57 -8.43 -12.64 -1.72
C MET A 57 -7.82 -14.05 -1.64
N THR A 58 -6.52 -14.16 -1.91
CA THR A 58 -5.77 -15.41 -1.74
C THR A 58 -4.61 -15.21 -0.80
N MET A 59 -4.28 -16.24 -0.02
CA MET A 59 -3.14 -16.23 0.90
C MET A 59 -2.29 -17.48 0.69
N THR A 60 -0.98 -17.26 0.54
CA THR A 60 0.01 -18.30 0.32
C THR A 60 1.11 -18.18 1.35
N ILE A 61 1.46 -19.28 2.00
CA ILE A 61 2.68 -19.39 2.81
C ILE A 61 3.83 -19.62 1.83
N VAL A 62 4.80 -18.70 1.81
CA VAL A 62 5.83 -18.61 0.77
C VAL A 62 7.08 -19.40 1.12
N ASP A 63 7.32 -19.66 2.41
CA ASP A 63 8.50 -20.40 2.87
C ASP A 63 8.12 -21.64 3.70
N GLU A 64 9.01 -22.63 3.70
CA GLU A 64 8.81 -23.90 4.41
C GLU A 64 8.75 -23.72 5.94
N ASN A 65 9.40 -22.67 6.45
CA ASN A 65 9.40 -22.33 7.87
C ASN A 65 8.17 -21.50 8.30
N ALA A 66 7.25 -21.22 7.37
CA ALA A 66 6.04 -20.43 7.59
C ALA A 66 6.30 -19.06 8.24
N LYS A 67 7.45 -18.43 7.93
CA LYS A 67 7.81 -17.07 8.38
C LYS A 67 7.40 -16.00 7.37
N ARG A 68 7.06 -16.38 6.13
CA ARG A 68 6.65 -15.47 5.07
C ARG A 68 5.29 -15.86 4.50
N VAL A 69 4.42 -14.86 4.42
CA VAL A 69 3.08 -14.95 3.85
C VAL A 69 2.95 -13.93 2.73
N SER A 70 2.30 -14.32 1.64
CA SER A 70 1.88 -13.41 0.58
C SER A 70 0.36 -13.45 0.48
N ILE A 71 -0.26 -12.27 0.47
CA ILE A 71 -1.69 -12.07 0.29
C ILE A 71 -1.89 -11.29 -0.99
N VAL A 72 -2.77 -11.77 -1.85
CA VAL A 72 -3.13 -11.10 -3.10
C VAL A 72 -4.60 -10.72 -3.07
N TYR A 73 -4.87 -9.42 -3.22
CA TYR A 73 -6.20 -8.88 -3.41
C TYR A 73 -6.40 -8.59 -4.90
N SER A 74 -7.49 -9.08 -5.49
CA SER A 74 -7.80 -8.90 -6.91
C SER A 74 -9.19 -8.31 -7.10
N SER A 75 -9.34 -7.39 -8.06
CA SER A 75 -10.65 -6.90 -8.53
C SER A 75 -11.13 -7.64 -9.78
N LYS A 76 -12.41 -7.46 -10.13
CA LYS A 76 -12.98 -7.95 -11.41
C LYS A 76 -12.33 -7.31 -12.63
N GLU A 77 -11.91 -6.05 -12.47
CA GLU A 77 -11.13 -5.30 -13.47
C GLU A 77 -9.64 -5.62 -13.39
N ASP A 78 -9.29 -6.70 -12.69
CA ASP A 78 -8.02 -7.37 -12.83
C ASP A 78 -6.87 -6.51 -12.23
N GLN A 79 -7.23 -5.53 -11.39
CA GLN A 79 -6.33 -4.75 -10.54
C GLN A 79 -5.90 -5.60 -9.36
N LYS A 80 -4.64 -5.45 -8.94
CA LYS A 80 -4.06 -6.26 -7.87
C LYS A 80 -3.29 -5.42 -6.87
N LEU A 81 -3.39 -5.82 -5.61
CA LEU A 81 -2.49 -5.44 -4.54
C LEU A 81 -1.89 -6.71 -3.96
N ILE A 82 -0.56 -6.73 -3.84
CA ILE A 82 0.18 -7.81 -3.19
C ILE A 82 0.70 -7.28 -1.86
N VAL A 83 0.42 -8.02 -0.80
CA VAL A 83 0.89 -7.76 0.56
C VAL A 83 1.80 -8.90 0.96
N GLU A 84 3.07 -8.62 1.18
CA GLU A 84 4.03 -9.57 1.71
C GLU A 84 4.28 -9.29 3.19
N ILE A 85 4.28 -10.33 4.00
CA ILE A 85 4.46 -10.24 5.44
C ILE A 85 5.53 -11.23 5.85
N THR A 86 6.58 -10.74 6.50
CA THR A 86 7.70 -11.55 6.98
C THR A 86 7.87 -11.39 8.49
N LYS A 87 7.86 -12.50 9.22
CA LYS A 87 8.20 -12.53 10.65
C LYS A 87 9.70 -12.37 10.82
N ARG A 88 10.13 -11.30 11.50
CA ARG A 88 11.55 -11.07 11.82
C ARG A 88 11.93 -11.84 13.09
N GLU A 89 13.08 -12.49 13.08
CA GLU A 89 13.68 -13.10 14.28
C GLU A 89 14.68 -12.11 14.89
N GLY A 90 14.48 -11.77 16.17
CA GLY A 90 15.36 -10.88 16.94
C GLY A 90 14.70 -9.57 17.42
N VAL A 91 15.24 -9.01 18.50
CA VAL A 91 14.83 -7.71 19.07
C VAL A 91 15.44 -6.60 18.21
N LEU A 92 14.61 -5.82 17.51
CA LEU A 92 15.08 -4.67 16.73
C LEU A 92 14.82 -3.35 17.46
N PRO A 93 15.73 -2.38 17.33
CA PRO A 93 15.60 -1.08 17.94
C PRO A 93 14.38 -0.35 17.37
N GLN A 94 13.60 0.22 18.28
CA GLN A 94 12.41 1.00 18.02
C GLN A 94 12.79 2.32 17.32
N LYS A 95 13.05 2.30 16.02
CA LYS A 95 13.16 3.52 15.21
C LYS A 95 12.36 3.42 13.92
N SER A 96 11.31 4.25 13.92
CA SER A 96 10.67 4.96 12.81
C SER A 96 10.81 4.38 11.41
N SER A 97 9.65 4.09 10.81
CA SER A 97 9.36 4.16 9.37
C SER A 97 10.49 4.79 8.55
N GLN A 98 11.30 3.93 7.95
CA GLN A 98 12.43 4.30 7.13
C GLN A 98 12.02 3.97 5.70
N GLU A 99 11.94 5.00 4.85
CA GLU A 99 11.76 4.82 3.41
C GLU A 99 13.08 4.24 2.88
N ILE A 100 13.16 2.93 2.70
CA ILE A 100 14.39 2.25 2.27
C ILE A 100 14.28 2.00 0.76
N ASN A 101 14.94 2.84 -0.03
CA ASN A 101 15.18 2.63 -1.47
C ASN A 101 16.27 1.55 -1.75
N ALA A 102 16.37 0.52 -0.91
CA ALA A 102 17.43 -0.48 -1.02
C ALA A 102 16.89 -1.85 -1.43
N PHE A 103 16.97 -2.05 -2.74
CA PHE A 103 16.83 -3.28 -3.49
C PHE A 103 17.76 -4.39 -2.93
N ASP A 104 17.19 -5.40 -2.26
CA ASP A 104 17.90 -6.65 -1.97
C ASP A 104 17.92 -7.53 -3.24
N LYS A 105 19.10 -7.62 -3.86
CA LYS A 105 19.35 -8.22 -5.19
C LYS A 105 19.15 -9.74 -5.26
N THR A 106 18.64 -10.38 -4.23
CA THR A 106 18.46 -11.85 -4.19
C THR A 106 17.04 -12.33 -4.56
N ARG A 107 16.09 -11.42 -4.85
CA ARG A 107 14.67 -11.77 -5.12
C ARG A 107 14.19 -11.54 -6.57
N GLN A 108 15.10 -11.40 -7.54
CA GLN A 108 14.71 -11.26 -8.95
C GLN A 108 14.37 -12.60 -9.60
N ALA A 109 13.07 -12.88 -9.72
CA ALA A 109 12.53 -13.68 -10.82
C ALA A 109 11.04 -13.40 -11.03
N PHE A 110 10.66 -12.15 -11.29
CA PHE A 110 9.49 -11.81 -12.10
C PHE A 110 9.77 -10.46 -12.78
N ASP A 111 9.55 -10.42 -14.09
CA ASP A 111 10.05 -9.47 -15.07
C ASP A 111 10.11 -7.99 -14.63
N GLN A 112 11.34 -7.45 -14.65
CA GLN A 112 11.57 -6.01 -14.65
C GLN A 112 11.42 -5.47 -16.08
N THR A 113 10.20 -5.05 -16.43
CA THR A 113 10.01 -4.03 -17.46
C THR A 113 9.85 -2.66 -16.78
N LYS A 114 10.56 -1.67 -17.33
CA LYS A 114 10.80 -0.28 -16.88
C LYS A 114 9.55 0.56 -16.49
N ASN A 115 8.79 0.15 -15.49
CA ASN A 115 7.74 0.97 -14.87
C ASN A 115 8.10 1.21 -13.41
N GLU A 116 7.94 2.44 -12.91
CA GLU A 116 8.22 2.79 -11.52
C GLU A 116 7.30 2.00 -10.58
N VAL A 117 7.79 0.86 -10.06
CA VAL A 117 7.02 0.07 -9.09
C VAL A 117 7.10 0.73 -7.72
N TYR A 118 6.06 1.51 -7.39
CA TYR A 118 5.87 2.00 -6.04
C TYR A 118 5.61 0.83 -5.09
N HIS A 119 6.41 0.76 -4.04
CA HIS A 119 6.21 -0.12 -2.91
C HIS A 119 6.24 0.70 -1.63
N ILE A 120 5.55 0.22 -0.60
CA ILE A 120 5.61 0.79 0.75
C ILE A 120 5.88 -0.36 1.71
N ASP A 121 6.83 -0.16 2.61
CA ASP A 121 7.15 -1.11 3.65
C ASP A 121 7.10 -0.48 5.05
N TRP A 122 6.81 -1.32 6.04
CA TRP A 122 6.86 -0.91 7.45
C TRP A 122 7.09 -2.11 8.35
N THR A 123 7.25 -1.84 9.64
CA THR A 123 7.38 -2.88 10.67
C THR A 123 6.36 -2.63 11.77
N GLU A 124 5.61 -3.67 12.15
CA GLU A 124 4.70 -3.66 13.29
C GLU A 124 4.84 -4.99 14.06
N LYS A 125 5.05 -4.95 15.38
CA LYS A 125 5.06 -6.13 16.27
C LYS A 125 5.91 -7.31 15.74
N ASN A 126 7.15 -7.03 15.34
CA ASN A 126 8.11 -7.98 14.76
C ASN A 126 7.76 -8.54 13.38
N LEU A 127 6.75 -7.98 12.72
CA LEU A 127 6.40 -8.30 11.33
C LEU A 127 6.83 -7.17 10.42
N HIS A 128 7.49 -7.53 9.33
CA HIS A 128 7.75 -6.65 8.22
C HIS A 128 6.66 -6.79 7.18
N TYR A 129 6.02 -5.69 6.86
CA TYR A 129 5.00 -5.61 5.81
C TYR A 129 5.59 -4.91 4.60
N GLN A 130 5.24 -5.39 3.42
CA GLN A 130 5.52 -4.74 2.15
C GLN A 130 4.27 -4.82 1.28
N ILE A 131 3.83 -3.69 0.73
CA ILE A 131 2.71 -3.64 -0.22
C ILE A 131 3.17 -3.08 -1.55
N HIS A 132 2.66 -3.64 -2.64
CA HIS A 132 2.91 -3.14 -3.98
C HIS A 132 1.78 -3.53 -4.93
N SER A 133 1.66 -2.78 -6.03
CA SER A 133 0.74 -3.11 -7.12
C SER A 133 1.56 -3.47 -8.36
N PRO A 134 1.45 -4.70 -8.87
CA PRO A 134 2.18 -5.09 -10.07
C PRO A 134 1.68 -4.25 -11.26
N SER A 135 2.62 -3.65 -12.00
CA SER A 135 2.31 -3.04 -13.28
C SER A 135 2.06 -4.16 -14.30
N ASN A 136 1.00 -4.05 -15.09
CA ASN A 136 0.80 -4.92 -16.25
C ASN A 136 0.49 -4.03 -17.47
N GLU A 137 0.82 -4.48 -18.68
CA GLU A 137 0.87 -3.64 -19.90
C GLU A 137 -0.43 -2.89 -20.23
N LYS A 138 -1.56 -3.30 -19.64
CA LYS A 138 -2.89 -2.71 -19.83
C LYS A 138 -3.43 -1.95 -18.61
N LYS A 139 -2.69 -1.84 -17.50
CA LYS A 139 -3.28 -1.56 -16.18
C LYS A 139 -2.69 -0.34 -15.47
N LYS A 140 -3.58 0.41 -14.83
CA LYS A 140 -3.26 1.55 -13.97
C LYS A 140 -2.65 1.02 -12.68
N GLN A 141 -1.35 1.19 -12.54
CA GLN A 141 -0.61 0.94 -11.32
C GLN A 141 -1.13 1.86 -10.19
N LEU A 142 -1.20 1.33 -8.96
CA LEU A 142 -1.53 2.15 -7.81
C LEU A 142 -0.45 3.20 -7.58
N THR A 143 -0.89 4.44 -7.38
CA THR A 143 -0.04 5.57 -7.06
C THR A 143 0.53 5.45 -5.64
N LYS A 144 1.65 6.13 -5.37
CA LYS A 144 2.21 6.24 -4.01
C LYS A 144 1.17 6.72 -2.98
N LYS A 145 0.28 7.64 -3.38
CA LYS A 145 -0.79 8.15 -2.50
C LYS A 145 -1.81 7.09 -2.16
N GLU A 146 -2.22 6.27 -3.14
CA GLU A 146 -3.13 5.15 -2.94
C GLU A 146 -2.51 4.09 -2.03
N LEU A 147 -1.25 3.70 -2.27
CA LEU A 147 -0.54 2.75 -1.39
C LEU A 147 -0.40 3.29 0.03
N SER A 148 -0.13 4.59 0.20
CA SER A 148 -0.04 5.21 1.54
C SER A 148 -1.39 5.18 2.26
N ALA A 149 -2.50 5.36 1.53
CA ALA A 149 -3.84 5.27 2.08
C ALA A 149 -4.18 3.82 2.49
N VAL A 150 -3.75 2.84 1.70
CA VAL A 150 -3.86 1.41 2.03
C VAL A 150 -3.09 1.08 3.30
N GLN A 151 -1.83 1.50 3.43
CA GLN A 151 -1.03 1.28 4.65
C GLN A 151 -1.77 1.77 5.90
N LYS A 152 -2.33 3.00 5.84
CA LYS A 152 -3.09 3.57 6.95
C LYS A 152 -4.33 2.75 7.32
N SER A 153 -4.92 2.03 6.36
CA SER A 153 -6.09 1.17 6.60
C SER A 153 -5.79 -0.10 7.41
N PHE A 154 -4.52 -0.48 7.58
CA PHE A 154 -4.15 -1.60 8.47
C PHE A 154 -4.31 -1.27 9.96
N SER A 155 -4.29 0.02 10.31
CA SER A 155 -4.32 0.49 11.71
C SER A 155 -5.71 0.92 12.17
N ALA A 156 -6.71 0.95 11.29
CA ALA A 156 -8.08 1.28 11.64
C ALA A 156 -8.73 0.07 12.32
N LYS A 157 -8.73 0.06 13.66
CA LYS A 157 -9.50 -0.87 14.48
C LYS A 157 -10.81 -0.24 14.92
#